data_AF-V4NQ11-F1
#
_entry.id   AF-V4NQ11-F1
#
_cell.length_a   1.000
_cell.length_b   1.000
_cell.length_c   1.000
_cell.angle_alpha   90.00
_cell.angle_beta   90.00
_cell.angle_gamma   90.00
#
_symmetry.space_group_name_H-M   'P 1'
#
loop_
_entity.id
_entity.type
_entity.pdbx_description
1 polymer ?
#
loop_
_entity_poly.entity_id
_entity_poly.type
_entity_poly.pdbx_seq_one_letter_code
_entity_poly.pdbx_strand_id
1 'polypeptide(L)'
;MDEFLGYSFSAQWADFVQRFLLFFALALGFASPCFATEFLTDVKWSRLPTLDEFNAHYPSRTEDDFVGEVHLECRIRTRQGDLKCKSPEIDPWYVHIGKFVQALAEGYYKVDMAKTDRAAVGRHVRITIRFAD
;
A
#
# COMPACT_ATOMS: atom_id res chain seq x y z
N MET A 1 -23.62 76.41 -23.49
CA MET A 1 -24.03 75.17 -22.81
C MET A 1 -23.87 74.04 -23.81
N ASP A 2 -23.55 72.85 -23.32
CA ASP A 2 -23.17 71.62 -24.04
C ASP A 2 -21.67 71.42 -24.29
N GLU A 3 -21.04 70.80 -23.29
CA GLU A 3 -19.70 70.22 -23.32
C GLU A 3 -19.89 68.69 -23.14
N PHE A 4 -19.82 67.95 -24.25
CA PHE A 4 -19.90 66.49 -24.26
C PHE A 4 -18.49 65.90 -24.09
N LEU A 5 -18.20 65.36 -22.90
CA LEU A 5 -17.00 64.58 -22.64
C LEU A 5 -17.21 63.12 -23.06
N GLY A 6 -16.70 62.77 -24.23
CA GLY A 6 -16.46 61.38 -24.63
C GLY A 6 -15.19 60.86 -23.98
N TYR A 7 -15.32 59.99 -22.97
CA TYR A 7 -14.20 59.24 -22.42
C TYR A 7 -14.31 57.75 -22.77
N SER A 8 -13.28 57.32 -23.51
CA SER A 8 -12.81 55.99 -23.88
C SER A 8 -13.41 54.79 -23.16
N PHE A 9 -14.08 53.95 -23.95
CA PHE A 9 -14.63 52.64 -23.57
C PHE A 9 -13.62 51.48 -23.69
N SER A 10 -12.31 51.75 -23.76
CA SER A 10 -11.30 50.76 -24.18
C SER A 10 -10.35 50.27 -23.07
N ALA A 11 -10.39 50.82 -21.86
CA ALA A 11 -9.41 50.48 -20.81
C ALA A 11 -9.84 49.36 -19.84
N GLN A 12 -11.06 48.80 -19.96
CA GLN A 12 -11.61 47.91 -18.93
C GLN A 12 -11.38 46.40 -19.16
N TRP A 13 -10.84 46.00 -20.32
CA TRP A 13 -10.62 44.58 -20.63
C TRP A 13 -9.27 44.03 -20.15
N ALA A 14 -8.28 44.90 -19.89
CA ALA A 14 -6.94 44.48 -19.50
C ALA A 14 -6.87 43.95 -18.05
N ASP A 15 -7.71 44.45 -17.14
CA ASP A 15 -7.75 43.98 -15.74
C ASP A 15 -8.41 42.61 -15.57
N PHE A 16 -9.29 42.20 -16.48
CA PHE A 16 -9.99 40.92 -16.37
C PHE A 16 -9.07 39.74 -16.71
N VAL A 17 -8.18 39.90 -17.69
CA VAL A 17 -7.26 38.83 -18.11
C VAL A 17 -6.14 38.62 -17.07
N GLN A 18 -5.68 39.69 -16.41
CA GLN A 18 -4.62 39.60 -15.41
C GLN A 18 -5.08 38.94 -14.09
N ARG A 19 -6.37 39.06 -13.74
CA ARG A 19 -6.94 38.33 -12.59
C ARG A 19 -7.22 36.86 -12.89
N PHE A 20 -7.49 36.48 -14.15
CA PHE A 20 -7.72 35.09 -14.52
C PHE A 20 -6.43 34.25 -14.49
N LEU A 21 -5.27 34.86 -14.78
CA LEU A 21 -3.97 34.17 -14.76
C LEU A 21 -3.38 33.97 -13.36
N LEU A 22 -3.83 34.73 -12.34
CA LEU A 22 -3.43 34.49 -10.94
C LEU A 22 -4.21 33.34 -10.27
N PHE A 23 -5.28 32.83 -10.88
CA PHE A 23 -5.97 31.63 -10.40
C PHE A 23 -5.44 30.31 -11.01
N PHE A 24 -4.70 30.36 -12.12
CA PHE A 24 -4.26 29.15 -12.83
C PHE A 24 -2.85 28.65 -12.44
N ALA A 25 -2.05 29.47 -11.75
CA ALA A 25 -0.66 29.14 -11.41
C ALA A 25 -0.45 28.58 -9.98
N LEU A 26 -1.52 28.22 -9.27
CA LEU A 26 -1.48 27.28 -8.13
C LEU A 26 -1.72 25.82 -8.57
N ALA A 27 -1.58 25.56 -9.87
CA ALA A 27 -1.42 24.22 -10.45
C ALA A 27 0.02 23.68 -10.31
N LEU A 28 0.84 24.28 -9.44
CA LEU A 28 2.20 23.85 -9.15
C LEU A 28 2.23 22.90 -7.95
N GLY A 29 2.49 21.63 -8.22
CA GLY A 29 3.37 20.88 -7.33
C GLY A 29 2.73 20.05 -6.23
N PHE A 30 1.53 19.49 -6.45
CA PHE A 30 1.20 18.23 -5.77
C PHE A 30 2.01 17.09 -6.42
N ALA A 31 3.34 17.14 -6.28
CA ALA A 31 4.12 15.93 -6.22
C ALA A 31 3.53 15.18 -5.02
N SER A 32 2.59 14.27 -5.29
CA SER A 32 2.08 13.37 -4.28
C SER A 32 3.32 12.78 -3.64
N PRO A 33 3.58 13.01 -2.34
CA PRO A 33 4.68 12.35 -1.68
C PRO A 33 4.54 10.87 -2.01
N CYS A 34 5.48 10.36 -2.80
CA CYS A 34 5.61 8.94 -3.04
C CYS A 34 6.07 8.41 -1.69
N PHE A 35 5.10 8.19 -0.80
CA PHE A 35 5.34 7.59 0.49
C PHE A 35 5.76 6.16 0.21
N ALA A 36 7.06 5.98 0.00
CA ALA A 36 7.68 4.67 -0.03
C ALA A 36 7.20 3.95 1.23
N THR A 37 6.51 2.83 1.05
CA THR A 37 5.99 2.08 2.17
C THR A 37 7.18 1.58 2.97
N GLU A 38 7.38 2.15 4.14
CA GLU A 38 8.46 1.75 5.03
C GLU A 38 8.06 0.43 5.71
N PHE A 39 8.83 -0.61 5.44
CA PHE A 39 8.64 -1.92 6.05
C PHE A 39 9.44 -2.01 7.34
N LEU A 40 8.82 -2.50 8.41
CA LEU A 40 9.54 -2.89 9.62
C LEU A 40 10.40 -4.11 9.29
N THR A 41 11.71 -3.97 9.48
CA THR A 41 12.70 -5.03 9.27
C THR A 41 12.95 -5.86 10.53
N ASP A 42 12.85 -5.25 11.71
CA ASP A 42 13.04 -5.93 13.00
C ASP A 42 11.71 -6.27 13.67
N VAL A 43 11.03 -7.28 13.13
CA VAL A 43 9.78 -7.81 13.68
C VAL A 43 10.07 -9.05 14.50
N LYS A 44 9.61 -9.10 15.75
CA LYS A 44 9.67 -10.32 16.56
C LYS A 44 8.35 -11.07 16.42
N TRP A 45 8.43 -12.37 16.11
CA TRP A 45 7.25 -13.21 15.94
C TRP A 45 6.91 -13.93 17.25
N SER A 46 5.66 -13.86 17.69
CA SER A 46 5.14 -14.64 18.82
C SER A 46 4.65 -16.02 18.37
N ARG A 47 4.21 -16.13 17.11
CA ARG A 47 3.81 -17.39 16.47
C ARG A 47 4.18 -17.39 14.99
N LEU A 48 4.65 -18.54 14.54
CA LEU A 48 4.82 -18.91 13.14
C LEU A 48 4.01 -20.20 12.88
N PRO A 49 3.57 -20.47 11.64
CA PRO A 49 2.94 -21.74 11.31
C PRO A 49 3.94 -22.89 11.50
N THR A 50 3.44 -24.01 11.99
CA THR A 50 4.15 -25.29 11.97
C THR A 50 4.10 -25.91 10.58
N LEU A 51 4.98 -26.88 10.32
CA LEU A 51 4.97 -27.62 9.05
C LEU A 51 3.66 -28.38 8.84
N ASP A 52 3.08 -28.95 9.90
CA ASP A 52 1.81 -29.65 9.81
C ASP A 52 0.65 -28.70 9.50
N GLU A 53 0.62 -27.52 10.12
CA GLU A 53 -0.38 -26.48 9.82
C GLU A 53 -0.25 -25.96 8.39
N PHE A 54 0.99 -25.82 7.90
CA PHE A 54 1.28 -25.45 6.53
C PHE A 54 0.75 -26.50 5.54
N ASN A 55 1.13 -27.77 5.76
CA ASN A 55 0.75 -28.89 4.89
C ASN A 55 -0.76 -29.17 4.91
N ALA A 56 -1.41 -29.00 6.05
CA ALA A 56 -2.86 -29.20 6.19
C ALA A 56 -3.68 -28.21 5.35
N HIS A 57 -3.13 -27.04 5.05
CA HIS A 57 -3.80 -26.01 4.27
C HIS A 57 -3.23 -25.87 2.85
N TYR A 58 -2.14 -26.57 2.54
CA TYR A 58 -1.52 -26.51 1.23
C TYR A 58 -2.53 -27.02 0.18
N PRO A 59 -2.81 -26.26 -0.89
CA PRO A 59 -3.79 -26.66 -1.89
C PRO A 59 -3.40 -28.01 -2.50
N SER A 60 -4.36 -28.93 -2.61
CA SER A 60 -4.10 -30.27 -3.15
C SER A 60 -3.47 -30.16 -4.54
N ARG A 61 -2.24 -30.68 -4.67
CA ARG A 61 -1.39 -30.67 -5.88
C ARG A 61 -2.19 -30.81 -7.18
N THR A 62 -2.47 -29.70 -7.84
CA THR A 62 -2.94 -29.71 -9.23
C THR A 62 -1.70 -29.57 -10.12
N GLU A 63 -1.14 -30.72 -10.46
CA GLU A 63 -0.18 -31.05 -11.53
C GLU A 63 1.21 -30.38 -11.56
N ASP A 64 1.43 -29.18 -11.00
CA ASP A 64 2.76 -28.58 -10.87
C ASP A 64 3.02 -28.10 -9.43
N ASP A 65 4.01 -28.70 -8.77
CA ASP A 65 4.50 -28.20 -7.46
C ASP A 65 5.10 -26.80 -7.68
N PHE A 66 4.53 -25.79 -7.05
CA PHE A 66 5.05 -24.43 -7.13
C PHE A 66 6.42 -24.36 -6.45
N VAL A 67 7.46 -24.04 -7.22
CA VAL A 67 8.81 -23.77 -6.72
C VAL A 67 9.11 -22.28 -6.89
N GLY A 68 9.53 -21.62 -5.82
CA GLY A 68 9.84 -20.19 -5.87
C GLY A 68 9.64 -19.47 -4.54
N GLU A 69 9.59 -18.14 -4.61
CA GLU A 69 9.35 -17.29 -3.44
C GLU A 69 8.05 -16.49 -3.62
N VAL A 70 7.30 -16.35 -2.53
CA VAL A 70 6.12 -15.47 -2.47
C VAL A 70 6.39 -14.40 -1.42
N HIS A 71 6.36 -13.14 -1.85
CA HIS A 71 6.49 -11.98 -0.98
C HIS A 71 5.11 -11.43 -0.63
N LEU A 72 4.76 -11.47 0.65
CA LEU A 72 3.55 -10.85 1.17
C LEU A 72 3.86 -9.51 1.82
N GLU A 73 3.03 -8.52 1.49
CA GLU A 73 2.97 -7.26 2.21
C GLU A 73 1.81 -7.29 3.20
N CYS A 74 2.12 -7.26 4.49
CA CYS A 74 1.13 -7.29 5.55
C CYS A 74 1.17 -6.02 6.40
N ARG A 75 0.01 -5.61 6.91
CA ARG A 75 -0.14 -4.51 7.85
C ARG A 75 -0.51 -5.06 9.22
N ILE A 76 0.20 -4.64 10.26
CA ILE A 76 -0.13 -5.01 11.65
C ILE A 76 -1.43 -4.28 12.03
N ARG A 77 -2.49 -5.04 12.32
CA ARG A 77 -3.83 -4.46 12.56
C ARG A 77 -4.10 -4.16 14.02
N THR A 78 -3.68 -5.04 14.92
CA THR A 78 -4.12 -5.04 16.31
C THR A 78 -2.93 -5.00 17.27
N ARG A 79 -3.18 -4.65 18.53
CA ARG A 79 -2.15 -4.71 19.60
C ARG A 79 -1.80 -6.15 19.98
N GLN A 80 -2.59 -7.12 19.53
CA GLN A 80 -2.34 -8.55 19.66
C GLN A 80 -1.40 -9.08 18.57
N GLY A 81 -1.02 -8.23 17.61
CA GLY A 81 -0.08 -8.58 16.55
C GLY A 81 -0.73 -9.32 15.36
N ASP A 82 -2.04 -9.22 15.20
CA ASP A 82 -2.73 -9.81 14.04
C ASP A 82 -2.40 -9.03 12.77
N LEU A 83 -2.29 -9.75 11.65
CA LEU A 83 -1.92 -9.20 10.36
C LEU A 83 -3.12 -9.07 9.42
N LYS A 84 -3.01 -8.13 8.48
CA LYS A 84 -3.80 -8.13 7.25
C LYS A 84 -2.87 -8.00 6.06
N CYS A 85 -2.89 -8.98 5.19
CA CYS A 85 -2.00 -9.09 4.05
C CYS A 85 -2.72 -8.66 2.77
N LYS A 86 -1.97 -8.05 1.85
CA LYS A 86 -2.42 -7.89 0.47
C LYS A 86 -2.23 -9.22 -0.26
N SER A 87 -2.99 -9.43 -1.33
CA SER A 87 -2.69 -10.51 -2.28
C SER A 87 -1.28 -10.30 -2.82
N PRO A 88 -0.42 -11.32 -2.82
CA PRO A 88 0.89 -11.20 -3.43
C PRO A 88 0.75 -11.04 -4.95
N GLU A 89 1.72 -10.37 -5.55
CA GLU A 89 1.91 -10.37 -7.00
C GLU A 89 2.58 -11.70 -7.36
N ILE A 90 1.85 -12.55 -8.07
CA ILE A 90 2.28 -13.88 -8.50
C ILE A 90 1.70 -14.14 -9.89
N ASP A 91 2.32 -15.06 -10.63
CA ASP A 91 1.79 -15.50 -11.91
C ASP A 91 0.31 -15.95 -11.76
N PRO A 92 -0.60 -15.54 -12.67
CA PRO A 92 -2.00 -15.93 -12.64
C PRO A 92 -2.26 -17.44 -12.52
N TRP A 93 -1.38 -18.29 -13.07
CA TRP A 93 -1.46 -19.75 -12.94
C TRP A 93 -1.36 -20.21 -11.49
N TYR A 94 -0.66 -19.46 -10.63
CA TYR A 94 -0.44 -19.75 -9.21
C TYR A 94 -1.26 -18.87 -8.27
N VAL A 95 -2.37 -18.25 -8.73
CA VAL A 95 -3.23 -17.40 -7.89
C VAL A 95 -3.74 -18.13 -6.63
N HIS A 96 -3.94 -19.45 -6.71
CA HIS A 96 -4.36 -20.28 -5.58
C HIS A 96 -3.28 -20.38 -4.50
N ILE A 97 -1.98 -20.44 -4.88
CA ILE A 97 -0.84 -20.36 -3.96
C ILE A 97 -0.83 -18.98 -3.28
N GLY A 98 -1.04 -17.90 -4.03
CA GLY A 98 -1.12 -16.56 -3.47
C GLY A 98 -2.21 -16.42 -2.39
N LYS A 99 -3.41 -16.97 -2.65
CA LYS A 99 -4.52 -17.02 -1.67
C LYS A 99 -4.19 -17.89 -0.45
N PHE A 100 -3.56 -19.04 -0.67
CA PHE A 100 -3.11 -19.93 0.41
C PHE A 100 -2.11 -19.22 1.32
N VAL A 101 -1.06 -18.64 0.75
CA VAL A 101 -0.01 -17.92 1.48
C VAL A 101 -0.60 -16.75 2.26
N GLN A 102 -1.52 -15.99 1.67
CA GLN A 102 -2.23 -14.91 2.35
C GLN A 102 -3.03 -15.43 3.56
N ALA A 103 -3.83 -16.50 3.39
CA ALA A 103 -4.63 -17.08 4.46
C ALA A 103 -3.76 -17.66 5.60
N LEU A 104 -2.67 -18.34 5.23
CA LEU A 104 -1.69 -18.86 6.18
C LEU A 104 -1.06 -17.73 7.01
N ALA A 105 -0.68 -16.63 6.35
CA ALA A 105 -0.11 -15.46 7.01
C ALA A 105 -1.09 -14.81 8.00
N GLU A 106 -2.34 -14.58 7.58
CA GLU A 106 -3.35 -13.95 8.44
C GLU A 106 -3.83 -14.87 9.58
N GLY A 107 -3.80 -16.19 9.38
CA GLY A 107 -4.24 -17.18 10.38
C GLY A 107 -3.20 -17.53 11.44
N TYR A 108 -1.94 -17.68 11.04
CA TYR A 108 -0.90 -18.27 11.90
C TYR A 108 0.20 -17.31 12.34
N TYR A 109 0.59 -16.35 11.49
CA TYR A 109 1.66 -15.43 11.85
C TYR A 109 1.13 -14.41 12.86
N LYS A 110 1.81 -14.30 14.00
CA LYS A 110 1.53 -13.27 15.00
C LYS A 110 2.79 -12.54 15.41
N VAL A 111 2.69 -11.22 15.46
CA VAL A 111 3.77 -10.36 15.95
C VAL A 111 3.78 -10.38 17.47
N ASP A 112 4.95 -10.50 18.07
CA ASP A 112 5.17 -10.27 19.50
C ASP A 112 5.24 -8.76 19.74
N MET A 113 4.10 -8.15 20.03
CA MET A 113 3.98 -6.71 20.28
C MET A 113 4.60 -6.27 21.62
N ALA A 114 5.03 -7.22 22.47
CA ALA A 114 5.78 -6.90 23.68
C ALA A 114 7.28 -6.69 23.40
N LYS A 115 7.81 -7.38 22.38
CA LYS A 115 9.22 -7.31 21.95
C LYS A 115 9.44 -6.45 20.71
N THR A 116 8.40 -6.29 19.88
CA THR A 116 8.39 -5.38 18.74
C THR A 116 7.99 -3.99 19.22
N ASP A 117 8.49 -2.93 18.57
CA ASP A 117 8.13 -1.55 18.91
C ASP A 117 6.61 -1.38 19.06
N ARG A 118 6.15 -0.80 20.17
CA ARG A 118 4.73 -0.59 20.46
C ARG A 118 4.06 0.34 19.44
N ALA A 119 4.84 1.16 18.73
CA ALA A 119 4.35 1.96 17.60
C ALA A 119 4.15 1.15 16.30
N ALA A 120 4.30 -0.18 16.33
CA ALA A 120 4.18 -1.02 15.13
C ALA A 120 2.75 -1.19 14.60
N VAL A 121 1.71 -0.88 15.38
CA VAL A 121 0.32 -0.97 14.89
C VAL A 121 0.13 -0.01 13.71
N GLY A 122 -0.35 -0.55 12.59
CA GLY A 122 -0.56 0.18 11.35
C GLY A 122 0.66 0.22 10.43
N ARG A 123 1.84 -0.23 10.87
CA ARG A 123 3.05 -0.35 10.05
C ARG A 123 2.99 -1.58 9.14
N HIS A 124 3.80 -1.57 8.10
CA HIS A 124 3.90 -2.65 7.12
C HIS A 124 5.06 -3.58 7.45
N VAL A 125 4.87 -4.86 7.19
CA VAL A 125 5.87 -5.93 7.30
C VAL A 125 5.89 -6.73 6.01
N ARG A 126 7.07 -7.20 5.61
CA ARG A 126 7.23 -8.09 4.45
C ARG A 126 7.54 -9.49 4.93
N ILE A 127 6.76 -10.46 4.49
CA ILE A 127 6.97 -11.88 4.78
C ILE A 127 7.36 -12.55 3.46
N THR A 128 8.47 -13.29 3.45
CA THR A 128 8.89 -14.09 2.30
C THR A 128 8.71 -15.56 2.64
N ILE A 129 7.91 -16.27 1.85
CA ILE A 129 7.74 -17.73 1.96
C ILE A 129 8.44 -18.36 0.77
N ARG A 130 9.30 -19.35 1.04
CA ARG A 130 10.06 -20.08 0.03
C ARG A 130 9.49 -21.48 -0.12
N PHE A 131 9.27 -21.90 -1.36
CA PHE A 131 8.85 -23.23 -1.75
C PHE A 131 10.02 -23.88 -2.47
N ALA A 132 10.55 -24.96 -1.87
CA ALA A 132 11.62 -25.78 -2.43
C ALA A 132 11.04 -27.08 -2.99
N ASP A 133 11.80 -27.71 -3.89
CA ASP A 133 11.52 -29.01 -4.49
C ASP A 133 11.73 -30.19 -3.54
#